data_AF-A0A5N5U5A8-F1
#
_entry.id   AF-A0A5N5U5A8-F1
#
_cell.length_a   1.000
_cell.length_b   1.000
_cell.length_c   1.000
_cell.angle_alpha   90.00
_cell.angle_beta   90.00
_cell.angle_gamma   90.00
#
_symmetry.space_group_name_H-M   'P 1'
#
loop_
_entity.id
_entity.type
_entity.pdbx_description
1 polymer ?
#
loop_
_entity_poly.entity_id
_entity_poly.type
_entity_poly.pdbx_seq_one_letter_code
_entity_poly.pdbx_strand_id
1 'polypeptide(L)'
;MSDNRAQFRPPNHPTDSFLLTTVVGSYPKPKWLNRAEELTDDEEYDFDETHLGEAHDDACRLITNEHERAGLDAVVDGEMRRNEMVEFFAHRIDGYEFNGPVKVWGHNYFDKPSVAEEVEYDEPWLVDEFEFTTGVTDRPVKVPITGPYTLANWAFNEAYESEEELAYDLADLVNEEIERLVDAGARYIQIDEPALATTPDDHAIVGECLEHIVAGIPDDVRIGLHVCYGDYSRIYPEMLEYPVDEYDLELANGNYEQLDVFTADEFTKDLALGVVDAHVAEVESVAEIKENIKRGFEVVPPQRLTVSPDCGLKLLPREVAYAKMENMVQAAREVEAELDAGKIDVGYAGTQAPADD
;
A
#
# COMPACT_ATOMS: atom_id res chain seq x y z
N MET A 1 7.05 19.74 -7.56
CA MET A 1 7.29 18.46 -6.89
C MET A 1 8.15 18.77 -5.68
N SER A 2 7.54 18.73 -4.50
CA SER A 2 8.31 18.69 -3.25
C SER A 2 9.17 17.42 -3.30
N ASP A 3 10.42 17.50 -2.87
CA ASP A 3 11.25 16.29 -2.70
C ASP A 3 10.88 15.65 -1.34
N ASN A 4 9.59 15.35 -1.15
CA ASN A 4 9.07 14.76 0.08
C ASN A 4 9.57 13.32 0.28
N ARG A 5 10.08 12.68 -0.77
CA ARG A 5 10.75 11.37 -0.72
C ARG A 5 12.07 11.40 0.06
N ALA A 6 12.85 12.49 -0.03
CA ALA A 6 14.17 12.56 0.57
C ALA A 6 14.18 12.36 2.09
N GLN A 7 13.06 12.62 2.77
CA GLN A 7 12.92 12.44 4.21
C GLN A 7 13.04 10.98 4.67
N PHE A 8 12.83 10.02 3.77
CA PHE A 8 12.92 8.58 4.06
C PHE A 8 14.32 8.01 3.88
N ARG A 9 15.28 8.81 3.39
CA ARG A 9 16.67 8.36 3.22
C ARG A 9 17.37 8.29 4.58
N PRO A 10 17.96 7.14 4.96
CA PRO A 10 18.74 7.05 6.19
C PRO A 10 19.93 8.03 6.20
N PRO A 11 20.22 8.73 7.32
CA PRO A 11 21.31 9.71 7.38
C PRO A 11 22.70 9.16 7.03
N ASN A 12 22.92 7.86 7.24
CA ASN A 12 24.18 7.16 6.98
C ASN A 12 24.07 6.13 5.85
N HIS A 13 23.19 6.38 4.87
CA HIS A 13 23.06 5.53 3.70
C HIS A 13 24.42 5.44 2.95
N PRO A 14 24.93 4.23 2.63
CA PRO A 14 26.34 4.02 2.27
C PRO A 14 26.72 4.45 0.85
N THR A 15 25.74 4.65 -0.03
CA THR A 15 25.87 5.01 -1.44
C THR A 15 25.33 6.42 -1.69
N ASP A 16 25.71 7.04 -2.81
CA ASP A 16 25.15 8.31 -3.28
C ASP A 16 23.76 8.06 -3.89
N SER A 17 23.61 6.99 -4.68
CA SER A 17 22.32 6.47 -5.14
C SER A 17 21.48 5.94 -3.98
N PHE A 18 20.16 6.13 -4.05
CA PHE A 18 19.20 5.64 -3.07
C PHE A 18 17.89 5.19 -3.73
N LEU A 19 17.54 3.94 -3.52
CA LEU A 19 16.28 3.30 -3.84
C LEU A 19 15.56 3.05 -2.52
N LEU A 20 14.42 3.74 -2.33
CA LEU A 20 13.57 3.52 -1.17
C LEU A 20 13.06 2.08 -1.21
N THR A 21 13.20 1.35 -0.11
CA THR A 21 12.65 0.00 0.05
C THR A 21 11.51 0.00 1.07
N THR A 22 10.38 -0.58 0.71
CA THR A 22 9.20 -0.71 1.58
C THR A 22 8.43 -1.99 1.23
N VAL A 23 7.43 -2.33 2.03
CA VAL A 23 6.36 -3.29 1.66
C VAL A 23 5.09 -2.53 1.31
N VAL A 24 4.14 -3.17 0.62
CA VAL A 24 2.80 -2.60 0.36
C VAL A 24 2.05 -2.34 1.66
N GLY A 25 1.92 -3.34 2.53
CA GLY A 25 1.16 -3.23 3.78
C GLY A 25 1.08 -4.59 4.49
N SER A 26 -0.01 -5.31 4.25
CA SER A 26 -0.34 -6.55 4.96
C SER A 26 0.76 -7.62 4.91
N TYR A 27 0.96 -8.31 6.04
CA TYR A 27 1.99 -9.34 6.22
C TYR A 27 1.41 -10.64 6.80
N PRO A 28 2.08 -11.80 6.71
CA PRO A 28 1.54 -13.05 7.23
C PRO A 28 1.23 -13.01 8.73
N LYS A 29 -0.06 -13.08 9.07
CA LYS A 29 -0.50 -13.17 10.47
C LYS A 29 0.04 -14.44 11.14
N PRO A 30 0.66 -14.34 12.32
CA PRO A 30 1.07 -15.51 13.07
C PRO A 30 -0.14 -16.38 13.43
N LYS A 31 -0.03 -17.71 13.25
CA LYS A 31 -1.14 -18.64 13.56
C LYS A 31 -1.61 -18.60 15.02
N TRP A 32 -0.74 -18.16 15.93
CA TRP A 32 -1.11 -18.01 17.34
C TRP A 32 -2.02 -16.80 17.56
N LEU A 33 -2.00 -15.79 16.69
CA LEU A 33 -2.87 -14.62 16.78
C LEU A 33 -4.31 -15.00 16.44
N ASN A 34 -4.51 -15.76 15.36
CA ASN A 34 -5.83 -16.33 15.05
C ASN A 34 -6.36 -17.19 16.21
N ARG A 35 -5.47 -17.89 16.93
CA ARG A 35 -5.87 -18.65 18.11
C ARG A 35 -6.23 -17.76 19.30
N ALA A 36 -5.61 -16.59 19.43
CA ALA A 36 -5.98 -15.60 20.44
C ALA A 36 -7.36 -15.00 20.16
N GLU A 37 -7.67 -14.70 18.90
CA GLU A 37 -9.02 -14.28 18.46
C GLU A 37 -10.05 -15.35 18.83
N GLU A 38 -9.85 -16.61 18.44
CA GLU A 38 -10.74 -17.74 18.79
C GLU A 38 -10.94 -17.93 20.30
N LEU A 39 -9.94 -17.60 21.12
CA LEU A 39 -10.03 -17.72 22.58
C LEU A 39 -10.82 -16.58 23.21
N THR A 40 -10.82 -15.40 22.58
CA THR A 40 -11.57 -14.23 23.03
C THR A 40 -13.06 -14.42 22.81
N ASP A 41 -13.43 -15.08 21.71
CA ASP A 41 -14.82 -15.40 21.37
C ASP A 41 -15.44 -16.52 22.23
N ASP A 42 -14.63 -17.27 22.97
CA ASP A 42 -15.04 -18.42 23.76
C ASP A 42 -15.10 -18.10 25.26
N GLU A 43 -16.32 -17.84 25.76
CA GLU A 43 -16.62 -17.52 27.17
C GLU A 43 -16.14 -18.58 28.18
N GLU A 44 -15.76 -19.79 27.74
CA GLU A 44 -15.18 -20.81 28.64
C GLU A 44 -13.73 -20.48 29.06
N TYR A 45 -13.05 -19.59 28.34
CA TYR A 45 -11.68 -19.18 28.62
C TYR A 45 -11.63 -17.82 29.33
N ASP A 46 -10.73 -17.68 30.30
CA ASP A 46 -10.40 -16.40 30.94
C ASP A 46 -9.40 -15.64 30.05
N PHE A 47 -9.85 -15.28 28.85
CA PHE A 47 -9.10 -14.53 27.84
C PHE A 47 -10.03 -13.45 27.27
N ASP A 48 -9.61 -12.19 27.36
CA ASP A 48 -10.46 -11.03 27.04
C ASP A 48 -9.75 -10.07 26.06
N GLU A 49 -10.45 -9.00 25.69
CA GLU A 49 -9.94 -7.94 24.80
C GLU A 49 -8.60 -7.34 25.24
N THR A 50 -8.30 -7.33 26.55
CA THR A 50 -7.00 -6.83 27.03
C THR A 50 -5.87 -7.79 26.63
N HIS A 51 -6.11 -9.10 26.75
CA HIS A 51 -5.15 -10.11 26.32
C HIS A 51 -5.02 -10.18 24.80
N LEU A 52 -6.13 -10.00 24.07
CA LEU A 52 -6.10 -9.90 22.61
C LEU A 52 -5.32 -8.67 22.14
N GLY A 53 -5.51 -7.52 22.80
CA GLY A 53 -4.74 -6.31 22.55
C GLY A 53 -3.23 -6.51 22.73
N GLU A 54 -2.81 -7.17 23.82
CA GLU A 54 -1.39 -7.52 24.03
C GLU A 54 -0.87 -8.45 22.92
N ALA A 55 -1.68 -9.42 22.48
CA ALA A 55 -1.33 -10.35 21.40
C ALA A 55 -1.15 -9.61 20.04
N HIS A 56 -2.03 -8.66 19.72
CA HIS A 56 -1.88 -7.82 18.53
C HIS A 56 -0.63 -6.95 18.60
N ASP A 57 -0.40 -6.27 19.73
CA ASP A 57 0.78 -5.45 19.95
C ASP A 57 2.08 -6.24 19.74
N ASP A 58 2.14 -7.46 20.26
CA ASP A 58 3.29 -8.35 20.08
C ASP A 58 3.44 -8.83 18.64
N ALA A 59 2.35 -9.08 17.92
CA ALA A 59 2.40 -9.38 16.50
C ALA A 59 2.93 -8.19 15.67
N CYS A 60 2.46 -6.98 15.96
CA CYS A 60 2.91 -5.76 15.31
C CYS A 60 4.40 -5.48 15.57
N ARG A 61 4.87 -5.61 16.81
CA ARG A 61 6.30 -5.50 17.16
C ARG A 61 7.12 -6.52 16.38
N LEU A 62 6.62 -7.74 16.29
CA LEU A 62 7.30 -8.84 15.63
C LEU A 62 7.50 -8.59 14.14
N ILE A 63 6.46 -8.14 13.43
CA ILE A 63 6.56 -7.83 12.00
C ILE A 63 7.38 -6.57 11.75
N THR A 64 7.17 -5.52 12.54
CA THR A 64 7.97 -4.29 12.45
C THR A 64 9.46 -4.60 12.60
N ASN A 65 9.83 -5.43 13.58
CA ASN A 65 11.22 -5.83 13.77
C ASN A 65 11.75 -6.72 12.63
N GLU A 66 10.92 -7.54 12.00
CA GLU A 66 11.32 -8.29 10.80
C GLU A 66 11.61 -7.39 9.62
N HIS A 67 10.82 -6.35 9.41
CA HIS A 67 11.08 -5.33 8.41
C HIS A 67 12.41 -4.60 8.65
N GLU A 68 12.69 -4.21 9.90
CA GLU A 68 13.97 -3.59 10.28
C GLU A 68 15.16 -4.54 10.05
N ARG A 69 15.00 -5.82 10.40
CA ARG A 69 16.03 -6.86 10.24
C ARG A 69 16.31 -7.16 8.77
N ALA A 70 15.29 -7.18 7.91
CA ALA A 70 15.45 -7.28 6.47
C ALA A 70 16.16 -6.04 5.89
N GLY A 71 16.05 -4.90 6.58
CA GLY A 71 16.74 -3.67 6.25
C GLY A 71 15.90 -2.67 5.45
N LEU A 72 14.56 -2.83 5.46
CA LEU A 72 13.62 -1.93 4.80
C LEU A 72 13.77 -0.49 5.31
N ASP A 73 13.61 0.49 4.42
CA ASP A 73 13.77 1.91 4.73
C ASP A 73 12.52 2.48 5.39
N ALA A 74 11.34 2.17 4.84
CA ALA A 74 10.05 2.44 5.45
C ALA A 74 9.37 1.12 5.82
N VAL A 75 8.72 1.10 6.99
CA VAL A 75 8.13 -0.12 7.57
C VAL A 75 6.64 0.08 7.83
N VAL A 76 5.96 -1.04 8.02
CA VAL A 76 4.57 -1.12 8.50
C VAL A 76 4.53 -2.17 9.61
N ASP A 77 3.45 -2.19 10.39
CA ASP A 77 3.22 -3.21 11.42
C ASP A 77 2.65 -4.53 10.88
N GLY A 78 2.40 -4.57 9.57
CA GLY A 78 1.87 -5.71 8.84
C GLY A 78 0.35 -5.83 8.88
N GLU A 79 -0.35 -4.82 9.41
CA GLU A 79 -1.81 -4.79 9.55
C GLU A 79 -2.32 -5.94 10.45
N MET A 80 -1.58 -6.27 11.51
CA MET A 80 -1.90 -7.44 12.35
C MET A 80 -3.25 -7.30 13.08
N ARG A 81 -3.75 -6.08 13.25
CA ARG A 81 -5.06 -5.75 13.82
C ARG A 81 -6.21 -5.79 12.81
N ARG A 82 -5.91 -5.93 11.52
CA ARG A 82 -6.90 -5.86 10.44
C ARG A 82 -7.15 -7.25 9.86
N ASN A 83 -8.42 -7.62 9.68
CA ASN A 83 -8.78 -8.93 9.11
C ASN A 83 -9.03 -8.84 7.61
N GLU A 84 -9.78 -7.83 7.19
CA GLU A 84 -10.17 -7.57 5.81
C GLU A 84 -10.18 -6.05 5.61
N MET A 85 -9.79 -5.58 4.42
CA MET A 85 -9.46 -4.19 4.16
C MET A 85 -10.69 -3.27 4.04
N VAL A 86 -11.89 -3.80 3.84
CA VAL A 86 -13.14 -3.04 3.88
C VAL A 86 -13.85 -3.27 5.20
N GLU A 87 -13.93 -4.52 5.66
CA GLU A 87 -14.58 -4.87 6.94
C GLU A 87 -13.99 -4.07 8.11
N PHE A 88 -12.67 -3.95 8.17
CA PHE A 88 -11.99 -3.24 9.27
C PHE A 88 -12.45 -1.78 9.41
N PHE A 89 -12.61 -1.06 8.30
CA PHE A 89 -13.07 0.33 8.32
C PHE A 89 -14.58 0.42 8.44
N ALA A 90 -15.34 -0.48 7.82
CA ALA A 90 -16.79 -0.51 7.92
C ALA A 90 -17.30 -0.70 9.37
N HIS A 91 -16.53 -1.39 10.24
CA HIS A 91 -16.84 -1.45 11.68
C HIS A 91 -16.62 -0.13 12.45
N ARG A 92 -15.96 0.86 11.83
CA ARG A 92 -15.55 2.15 12.44
C ARG A 92 -16.17 3.37 11.75
N ILE A 93 -17.00 3.14 10.72
CA ILE A 93 -17.70 4.18 9.98
C ILE A 93 -19.18 3.99 10.27
N ASP A 94 -19.78 4.98 10.92
CA ASP A 94 -21.22 5.00 11.14
C ASP A 94 -21.94 4.99 9.79
N GLY A 95 -23.08 4.30 9.71
CA GLY A 95 -23.86 4.12 8.48
C GLY A 95 -23.62 2.77 7.76
N TYR A 96 -22.53 2.06 8.07
CA TYR A 96 -22.34 0.68 7.62
C TYR A 96 -23.08 -0.33 8.52
N GLU A 97 -23.63 -1.38 7.90
CA GLU A 97 -24.26 -2.52 8.58
C GLU A 97 -23.80 -3.86 7.98
N PHE A 98 -23.68 -4.89 8.82
CA PHE A 98 -23.33 -6.24 8.40
C PHE A 98 -24.55 -7.16 8.37
N ASN A 99 -24.91 -7.61 7.17
CA ASN A 99 -26.06 -8.49 6.93
C ASN A 99 -25.69 -9.99 6.88
N GLY A 100 -24.41 -10.30 7.07
CA GLY A 100 -23.84 -11.64 7.07
C GLY A 100 -23.13 -12.03 5.78
N PRO A 101 -22.54 -13.24 5.75
CA PRO A 101 -21.56 -13.61 4.74
C PRO A 101 -22.15 -13.75 3.34
N VAL A 102 -21.50 -13.07 2.39
CA VAL A 102 -21.80 -13.14 0.95
C VAL A 102 -20.76 -13.99 0.24
N LYS A 103 -21.24 -14.86 -0.67
CA LYS A 103 -20.37 -15.68 -1.49
C LYS A 103 -19.75 -14.85 -2.61
N VAL A 104 -18.43 -14.72 -2.63
CA VAL A 104 -17.70 -13.94 -3.65
C VAL A 104 -17.16 -14.85 -4.76
N TRP A 105 -16.28 -15.80 -4.43
CA TRP A 105 -15.71 -16.73 -5.41
C TRP A 105 -15.50 -18.13 -4.82
N GLY A 106 -15.76 -19.17 -5.63
CA GLY A 106 -15.49 -20.56 -5.26
C GLY A 106 -16.26 -21.03 -4.03
N HIS A 107 -15.55 -21.22 -2.91
CA HIS A 107 -16.10 -21.53 -1.58
C HIS A 107 -15.84 -20.42 -0.56
N ASN A 108 -15.32 -19.27 -0.99
CA ASN A 108 -14.98 -18.15 -0.12
C ASN A 108 -16.20 -17.24 0.08
N TYR A 109 -16.39 -16.88 1.34
CA TYR A 109 -17.42 -15.97 1.80
C TYR A 109 -16.75 -14.82 2.54
N PHE A 110 -17.30 -13.63 2.37
CA PHE A 110 -16.83 -12.41 3.02
C PHE A 110 -18.03 -11.71 3.65
N ASP A 111 -17.83 -11.03 4.77
CA ASP A 111 -18.87 -10.23 5.38
C ASP A 111 -18.95 -8.88 4.65
N LYS A 112 -19.57 -8.91 3.47
CA LYS A 112 -19.70 -7.71 2.62
C LYS A 112 -20.74 -6.78 3.26
N PRO A 113 -20.37 -5.56 3.67
CA PRO A 113 -21.28 -4.70 4.40
C PRO A 113 -22.24 -3.96 3.45
N SER A 114 -23.31 -3.40 4.01
CA SER A 114 -24.23 -2.47 3.36
C SER A 114 -24.06 -1.07 3.96
N VAL A 115 -24.10 -0.03 3.14
CA VAL A 115 -24.25 1.36 3.59
C VAL A 115 -25.74 1.65 3.68
N ALA A 116 -26.28 1.55 4.89
CA ALA A 116 -27.71 1.64 5.18
C ALA A 116 -28.17 3.07 5.52
N GLU A 117 -27.25 3.91 6.01
CA GLU A 117 -27.46 5.32 6.34
C GLU A 117 -26.31 6.19 5.79
N GLU A 118 -26.40 7.52 5.95
CA GLU A 118 -25.31 8.46 5.60
C GLU A 118 -24.05 8.10 6.40
N VAL A 119 -22.87 8.23 5.78
CA VAL A 119 -21.62 7.79 6.40
C VAL A 119 -21.08 8.89 7.28
N GLU A 120 -20.69 8.55 8.51
CA GLU A 120 -20.18 9.52 9.47
C GLU A 120 -18.88 9.03 10.13
N TYR A 121 -18.02 9.99 10.46
CA TYR A 121 -16.80 9.73 11.22
C TYR A 121 -17.12 9.64 12.72
N ASP A 122 -16.93 8.47 13.33
CA ASP A 122 -17.16 8.27 14.77
C ASP A 122 -15.84 8.33 15.58
N GLU A 123 -14.87 7.49 15.23
CA GLU A 123 -13.61 7.34 15.96
C GLU A 123 -12.37 7.23 15.04
N PRO A 124 -11.15 7.53 15.56
CA PRO A 124 -9.90 7.31 14.83
C PRO A 124 -9.71 5.87 14.35
N TRP A 125 -9.35 5.70 13.08
CA TRP A 125 -9.25 4.37 12.48
C TRP A 125 -7.87 3.75 12.68
N LEU A 126 -6.83 4.52 12.38
CA LEU A 126 -5.45 4.08 12.22
C LEU A 126 -4.46 4.84 13.10
N VAL A 127 -4.87 5.96 13.72
CA VAL A 127 -3.99 6.78 14.57
C VAL A 127 -3.32 5.95 15.66
N ASP A 128 -4.09 5.12 16.38
CA ASP A 128 -3.53 4.26 17.44
C ASP A 128 -2.55 3.21 16.89
N GLU A 129 -2.83 2.65 15.70
CA GLU A 129 -1.91 1.72 15.02
C GLU A 129 -0.60 2.41 14.65
N PHE A 130 -0.69 3.63 14.11
CA PHE A 130 0.44 4.45 13.71
C PHE A 130 1.30 4.88 14.91
N GLU A 131 0.68 5.39 15.97
CA GLU A 131 1.38 5.81 17.18
C GLU A 131 2.09 4.64 17.86
N PHE A 132 1.42 3.49 17.94
CA PHE A 132 2.01 2.26 18.46
C PHE A 132 3.26 1.87 17.66
N THR A 133 3.13 1.81 16.34
CA THR A 133 4.20 1.35 15.43
C THR A 133 5.39 2.30 15.51
N THR A 134 5.14 3.60 15.45
CA THR A 134 6.16 4.63 15.63
C THR A 134 6.83 4.56 17.00
N GLY A 135 6.12 4.10 18.05
CA GLY A 135 6.67 3.87 19.38
C GLY A 135 7.63 2.69 19.49
N VAL A 136 7.67 1.78 18.51
CA VAL A 136 8.48 0.54 18.56
C VAL A 136 9.54 0.43 17.46
N THR A 137 9.67 1.43 16.59
CA THR A 137 10.71 1.51 15.55
C THR A 137 11.29 2.92 15.41
N ASP A 138 12.54 3.01 14.95
CA ASP A 138 13.17 4.28 14.53
C ASP A 138 13.04 4.51 13.00
N ARG A 139 12.45 3.56 12.26
CA ARG A 139 12.23 3.68 10.82
C ARG A 139 10.98 4.51 10.53
N PRO A 140 10.95 5.27 9.42
CA PRO A 140 9.70 5.83 8.91
C PRO A 140 8.61 4.78 8.80
N VAL A 141 7.41 5.11 9.30
CA VAL A 141 6.23 4.24 9.21
C VAL A 141 5.39 4.69 8.02
N LYS A 142 5.10 3.76 7.11
CA LYS A 142 4.08 3.93 6.06
C LYS A 142 2.73 3.52 6.61
N VAL A 143 1.67 4.25 6.26
CA VAL A 143 0.29 3.93 6.66
C VAL A 143 -0.53 3.56 5.42
N PRO A 144 -0.77 2.26 5.18
CA PRO A 144 -1.76 1.81 4.20
C PRO A 144 -3.17 2.08 4.73
N ILE A 145 -4.02 2.69 3.92
CA ILE A 145 -5.44 2.93 4.18
C ILE A 145 -6.24 2.55 2.92
N THR A 146 -7.37 1.88 3.12
CA THR A 146 -8.25 1.54 1.99
C THR A 146 -8.86 2.80 1.43
N GLY A 147 -8.77 2.96 0.10
CA GLY A 147 -9.31 4.12 -0.57
C GLY A 147 -10.85 4.13 -0.62
N PRO A 148 -11.44 5.32 -0.72
CA PRO A 148 -12.89 5.52 -0.63
C PRO A 148 -13.66 4.87 -1.77
N TYR A 149 -13.06 4.78 -2.96
CA TYR A 149 -13.73 4.13 -4.08
C TYR A 149 -13.86 2.61 -3.85
N THR A 150 -12.84 1.98 -3.30
CA THR A 150 -12.92 0.57 -2.87
C THR A 150 -13.89 0.39 -1.69
N LEU A 151 -13.89 1.29 -0.70
CA LEU A 151 -14.85 1.26 0.41
C LEU A 151 -16.31 1.34 -0.06
N ALA A 152 -16.60 2.15 -1.09
CA ALA A 152 -17.91 2.22 -1.74
C ALA A 152 -18.23 0.97 -2.56
N ASN A 153 -17.36 0.64 -3.54
CA ASN A 153 -17.60 -0.40 -4.54
C ASN A 153 -17.76 -1.80 -3.92
N TRP A 154 -17.02 -2.06 -2.84
CA TRP A 154 -17.07 -3.34 -2.12
C TRP A 154 -18.10 -3.35 -0.99
N ALA A 155 -19.00 -2.36 -0.93
CA ALA A 155 -20.21 -2.38 -0.11
C ALA A 155 -21.47 -2.60 -0.97
N PHE A 156 -22.62 -2.75 -0.34
CA PHE A 156 -23.92 -2.51 -1.00
C PHE A 156 -24.39 -1.11 -0.65
N ASN A 157 -24.70 -0.29 -1.65
CA ASN A 157 -25.22 1.06 -1.42
C ASN A 157 -26.76 1.04 -1.33
N GLU A 158 -27.29 1.34 -0.14
CA GLU A 158 -28.73 1.43 0.12
C GLU A 158 -29.17 2.87 0.48
N ALA A 159 -28.23 3.73 0.89
CA ALA A 159 -28.50 5.08 1.40
C ALA A 159 -28.35 6.20 0.35
N TYR A 160 -27.48 6.04 -0.65
CA TYR A 160 -27.14 7.12 -1.61
C TYR A 160 -27.83 6.93 -2.96
N GLU A 161 -27.97 8.02 -3.74
CA GLU A 161 -28.55 7.93 -5.08
C GLU A 161 -27.58 7.31 -6.10
N SER A 162 -26.27 7.39 -5.84
CA SER A 162 -25.22 6.82 -6.68
C SER A 162 -24.01 6.35 -5.86
N GLU A 163 -23.22 5.45 -6.47
CA GLU A 163 -21.91 5.03 -5.92
C GLU A 163 -20.90 6.19 -5.90
N GLU A 164 -21.06 7.16 -6.80
CA GLU A 164 -20.20 8.35 -6.87
C GLU A 164 -20.38 9.24 -5.62
N GLU A 165 -21.63 9.53 -5.25
CA GLU A 165 -21.93 10.32 -4.04
C GLU A 165 -21.39 9.64 -2.77
N LEU A 166 -21.58 8.32 -2.66
CA LEU A 166 -21.02 7.54 -1.56
C LEU A 166 -19.49 7.60 -1.52
N ALA A 167 -18.82 7.47 -2.67
CA ALA A 167 -17.37 7.51 -2.74
C ALA A 167 -16.81 8.88 -2.32
N TYR A 168 -17.48 9.99 -2.67
CA TYR A 168 -17.06 11.33 -2.26
C TYR A 168 -17.21 11.58 -0.77
N ASP A 169 -18.33 11.17 -0.16
CA ASP A 169 -18.50 11.31 1.29
C ASP A 169 -17.49 10.44 2.06
N LEU A 170 -17.23 9.22 1.58
CA LEU A 170 -16.14 8.39 2.12
C LEU A 170 -14.76 9.03 1.92
N ALA A 171 -14.52 9.75 0.82
CA ALA A 171 -13.27 10.46 0.59
C ALA A 171 -13.06 11.58 1.61
N ASP A 172 -14.12 12.27 2.01
CA ASP A 172 -14.08 13.27 3.08
C ASP A 172 -13.76 12.63 4.44
N LEU A 173 -14.31 11.44 4.75
CA LEU A 173 -13.98 10.72 5.98
C LEU A 173 -12.51 10.23 5.97
N VAL A 174 -12.02 9.73 4.83
CA VAL A 174 -10.61 9.32 4.65
C VAL A 174 -9.68 10.53 4.80
N ASN A 175 -10.06 11.70 4.29
CA ASN A 175 -9.33 12.96 4.51
C ASN A 175 -9.24 13.29 6.01
N GLU A 176 -10.36 13.21 6.75
CA GLU A 176 -10.37 13.47 8.20
C GLU A 176 -9.42 12.52 8.95
N GLU A 177 -9.39 11.22 8.61
CA GLU A 177 -8.44 10.27 9.19
C GLU A 177 -6.99 10.62 8.86
N ILE A 178 -6.72 11.03 7.61
CA ILE A 178 -5.40 11.41 7.13
C ILE A 178 -4.91 12.68 7.84
N GLU A 179 -5.75 13.70 8.03
CA GLU A 179 -5.40 14.89 8.80
C GLU A 179 -4.96 14.51 10.23
N ARG A 180 -5.67 13.59 10.87
CA ARG A 180 -5.32 13.09 12.22
C ARG A 180 -4.02 12.31 12.23
N LEU A 181 -3.78 11.46 11.23
CA LEU A 181 -2.51 10.74 11.06
C LEU A 181 -1.35 11.73 10.87
N VAL A 182 -1.53 12.77 10.05
CA VAL A 182 -0.52 13.81 9.82
C VAL A 182 -0.20 14.58 11.10
N ASP A 183 -1.24 14.93 11.88
CA ASP A 183 -1.12 15.55 13.21
C ASP A 183 -0.38 14.65 14.21
N ALA A 184 -0.59 13.33 14.15
CA ALA A 184 0.15 12.34 14.93
C ALA A 184 1.60 12.16 14.45
N GLY A 185 1.94 12.64 13.25
CA GLY A 185 3.30 12.65 12.71
C GLY A 185 3.51 11.76 11.48
N ALA A 186 2.46 11.19 10.90
CA ALA A 186 2.57 10.38 9.68
C ALA A 186 3.07 11.23 8.52
N ARG A 187 4.02 10.66 7.74
CA ARG A 187 4.62 11.34 6.57
C ARG A 187 4.59 10.51 5.30
N TYR A 188 4.17 9.26 5.38
CA TYR A 188 3.98 8.40 4.22
C TYR A 188 2.64 7.68 4.35
N ILE A 189 1.67 8.10 3.54
CA ILE A 189 0.32 7.56 3.51
C ILE A 189 0.12 6.92 2.15
N GLN A 190 -0.39 5.69 2.15
CA GLN A 190 -0.70 4.96 0.94
C GLN A 190 -2.21 4.70 0.89
N ILE A 191 -2.84 5.14 -0.19
CA ILE A 191 -4.22 4.83 -0.51
C ILE A 191 -4.24 3.54 -1.32
N ASP A 192 -4.99 2.55 -0.88
CA ASP A 192 -5.13 1.26 -1.57
C ASP A 192 -6.45 1.22 -2.36
N GLU A 193 -6.37 1.21 -3.69
CA GLU A 193 -7.54 1.18 -4.58
C GLU A 193 -7.54 -0.05 -5.52
N PRO A 194 -7.68 -1.28 -5.01
CA PRO A 194 -7.76 -2.47 -5.85
C PRO A 194 -9.01 -2.49 -6.75
N ALA A 195 -10.09 -1.77 -6.42
CA ALA A 195 -11.27 -1.70 -7.26
C ALA A 195 -11.04 -0.91 -8.57
N LEU A 196 -10.12 0.08 -8.57
CA LEU A 196 -9.88 0.98 -9.70
C LEU A 196 -9.55 0.22 -10.99
N ALA A 197 -8.65 -0.75 -10.93
CA ALA A 197 -8.21 -1.47 -12.13
C ALA A 197 -9.26 -2.46 -12.68
N THR A 198 -10.33 -2.72 -11.92
CA THR A 198 -11.42 -3.63 -12.31
C THR A 198 -12.60 -2.91 -12.97
N THR A 199 -12.65 -1.59 -12.90
CA THR A 199 -13.79 -0.74 -13.29
C THR A 199 -13.30 0.44 -14.16
N PRO A 200 -13.09 0.22 -15.47
CA PRO A 200 -12.36 1.17 -16.32
C PRO A 200 -13.02 2.53 -16.50
N ASP A 201 -14.34 2.60 -16.37
CA ASP A 201 -15.11 3.82 -16.64
C ASP A 201 -15.16 4.77 -15.42
N ASP A 202 -14.65 4.33 -14.27
CA ASP A 202 -14.80 5.02 -12.97
C ASP A 202 -13.52 5.76 -12.51
N HIS A 203 -12.51 5.84 -13.37
CA HIS A 203 -11.23 6.53 -13.07
C HIS A 203 -11.42 8.01 -12.69
N ALA A 204 -12.43 8.68 -13.26
CA ALA A 204 -12.76 10.06 -12.92
C ALA A 204 -13.29 10.20 -11.47
N ILE A 205 -14.07 9.22 -10.99
CA ILE A 205 -14.57 9.20 -9.61
C ILE A 205 -13.39 9.06 -8.64
N VAL A 206 -12.44 8.18 -8.95
CA VAL A 206 -11.22 8.01 -8.14
C VAL A 206 -10.36 9.27 -8.15
N GLY A 207 -10.21 9.93 -9.30
CA GLY A 207 -9.51 11.21 -9.40
C GLY A 207 -10.09 12.28 -8.46
N GLU A 208 -11.42 12.45 -8.47
CA GLU A 208 -12.10 13.41 -7.59
C GLU A 208 -12.00 12.99 -6.11
N CYS A 209 -12.14 11.70 -5.79
CA CYS A 209 -11.91 11.19 -4.43
C CYS A 209 -10.49 11.53 -3.93
N LEU A 210 -9.49 11.42 -4.79
CA LEU A 210 -8.10 11.74 -4.42
C LEU A 210 -7.91 13.25 -4.20
N GLU A 211 -8.61 14.11 -4.95
CA GLU A 211 -8.62 15.57 -4.70
C GLU A 211 -9.22 15.91 -3.31
N HIS A 212 -10.30 15.23 -2.92
CA HIS A 212 -10.86 15.34 -1.57
C HIS A 212 -9.86 14.88 -0.50
N ILE A 213 -9.25 13.70 -0.70
CA ILE A 213 -8.27 13.10 0.22
C ILE A 213 -7.09 14.00 0.52
N VAL A 214 -6.55 14.68 -0.49
CA VAL A 214 -5.35 15.52 -0.33
C VAL A 214 -5.66 16.96 0.05
N ALA A 215 -6.94 17.34 0.11
CA ALA A 215 -7.35 18.67 0.49
C ALA A 215 -6.81 19.01 1.90
N GLY A 216 -6.08 20.13 2.00
CA GLY A 216 -5.50 20.57 3.28
C GLY A 216 -4.25 19.81 3.74
N ILE A 217 -3.87 18.73 3.04
CA ILE A 217 -2.70 17.93 3.42
C ILE A 217 -1.40 18.66 3.05
N PRO A 218 -0.41 18.77 3.97
CA PRO A 218 0.86 19.43 3.68
C PRO A 218 1.68 18.75 2.57
N ASP A 219 2.34 19.56 1.72
CA ASP A 219 3.19 19.08 0.61
C ASP A 219 4.38 18.19 1.03
N ASP A 220 4.75 18.19 2.32
CA ASP A 220 5.82 17.33 2.88
C ASP A 220 5.32 15.95 3.31
N VAL A 221 4.00 15.69 3.27
CA VAL A 221 3.43 14.35 3.39
C VAL A 221 3.49 13.68 2.02
N ARG A 222 4.04 12.46 1.96
CA ARG A 222 4.05 11.65 0.74
C ARG A 222 2.77 10.85 0.63
N ILE A 223 2.06 11.03 -0.49
CA ILE A 223 0.84 10.26 -0.82
C ILE A 223 1.16 9.27 -1.94
N GLY A 224 1.06 7.98 -1.63
CA GLY A 224 1.14 6.89 -2.61
C GLY A 224 -0.26 6.36 -2.96
N LEU A 225 -0.42 5.85 -4.18
CA LEU A 225 -1.59 5.08 -4.60
C LEU A 225 -1.14 3.68 -5.00
N HIS A 226 -1.60 2.67 -4.25
CA HIS A 226 -1.40 1.29 -4.66
C HIS A 226 -2.57 0.81 -5.52
N VAL A 227 -2.25 0.29 -6.69
CA VAL A 227 -3.23 -0.28 -7.62
C VAL A 227 -2.83 -1.72 -7.89
N CYS A 228 -3.66 -2.65 -7.43
CA CYS A 228 -3.49 -4.08 -7.66
C CYS A 228 -4.30 -4.56 -8.87
N TYR A 229 -3.78 -5.61 -9.52
CA TYR A 229 -4.44 -6.33 -10.60
C TYR A 229 -4.89 -5.45 -11.78
N GLY A 230 -5.48 -6.10 -12.79
CA GLY A 230 -6.15 -5.42 -13.90
C GLY A 230 -5.23 -5.02 -15.06
N ASP A 231 -5.76 -4.14 -15.90
CA ASP A 231 -5.18 -3.73 -17.18
C ASP A 231 -4.89 -2.23 -17.13
N TYR A 232 -3.62 -1.89 -16.84
CA TYR A 232 -3.20 -0.50 -16.62
C TYR A 232 -3.37 0.38 -17.86
N SER A 233 -3.43 -0.23 -19.07
CA SER A 233 -3.69 0.52 -20.31
C SER A 233 -5.07 1.18 -20.37
N ARG A 234 -5.95 0.84 -19.42
CA ARG A 234 -7.29 1.43 -19.31
C ARG A 234 -7.34 2.70 -18.46
N ILE A 235 -6.34 2.88 -17.61
CA ILE A 235 -6.24 4.04 -16.70
C ILE A 235 -5.05 4.93 -17.04
N TYR A 236 -4.12 4.47 -17.89
CA TYR A 236 -2.97 5.24 -18.36
C TYR A 236 -3.27 5.91 -19.71
N PRO A 237 -2.89 7.19 -19.92
CA PRO A 237 -2.08 8.04 -19.04
C PRO A 237 -2.88 8.87 -18.01
N GLU A 238 -4.22 8.84 -18.04
CA GLU A 238 -5.10 9.69 -17.22
C GLU A 238 -4.78 9.61 -15.72
N MET A 239 -4.38 8.44 -15.23
CA MET A 239 -3.99 8.26 -13.83
C MET A 239 -2.93 9.27 -13.39
N LEU A 240 -2.01 9.68 -14.27
CA LEU A 240 -0.94 10.63 -13.95
C LEU A 240 -1.45 12.03 -13.56
N GLU A 241 -2.72 12.34 -13.82
CA GLU A 241 -3.37 13.58 -13.39
C GLU A 241 -3.73 13.57 -11.90
N TYR A 242 -3.85 12.39 -11.28
CA TYR A 242 -4.23 12.28 -9.87
C TYR A 242 -3.23 13.01 -8.96
N PRO A 243 -3.70 13.60 -7.83
CA PRO A 243 -2.86 14.40 -6.96
C PRO A 243 -2.04 13.55 -5.97
N VAL A 244 -1.40 12.48 -6.48
CA VAL A 244 -0.52 11.59 -5.72
C VAL A 244 0.94 11.75 -6.14
N ASP A 245 1.88 11.40 -5.27
CA ASP A 245 3.31 11.48 -5.53
C ASP A 245 3.85 10.22 -6.23
N GLU A 246 3.29 9.07 -5.90
CA GLU A 246 3.81 7.74 -6.25
C GLU A 246 2.69 6.75 -6.59
N TYR A 247 2.92 5.90 -7.60
CA TYR A 247 2.10 4.71 -7.82
C TYR A 247 2.87 3.45 -7.42
N ASP A 248 2.27 2.61 -6.58
CA ASP A 248 2.78 1.28 -6.23
C ASP A 248 2.08 0.23 -7.09
N LEU A 249 2.82 -0.32 -8.05
CA LEU A 249 2.27 -1.13 -9.15
C LEU A 249 2.76 -2.58 -9.09
N GLU A 250 1.80 -3.48 -9.21
CA GLU A 250 1.98 -4.92 -9.29
C GLU A 250 2.36 -5.34 -10.71
N LEU A 251 3.59 -5.82 -10.93
CA LEU A 251 4.10 -6.18 -12.27
C LEU A 251 4.95 -7.46 -12.32
N ALA A 252 5.51 -7.93 -11.20
CA ALA A 252 6.39 -9.10 -11.19
C ALA A 252 5.64 -10.40 -11.53
N ASN A 253 4.43 -10.59 -11.01
CA ASN A 253 3.58 -11.76 -11.26
C ASN A 253 3.19 -11.93 -12.73
N GLY A 254 3.09 -10.82 -13.46
CA GLY A 254 2.83 -10.75 -14.90
C GLY A 254 4.10 -10.73 -15.75
N ASN A 255 5.27 -11.02 -15.18
CA ASN A 255 6.58 -10.92 -15.85
C ASN A 255 6.81 -9.56 -16.54
N TYR A 256 6.30 -8.48 -15.97
CA TYR A 256 6.38 -7.12 -16.50
C TYR A 256 5.75 -6.96 -17.91
N GLU A 257 4.80 -7.81 -18.30
CA GLU A 257 4.14 -7.73 -19.61
C GLU A 257 3.45 -6.38 -19.89
N GLN A 258 3.01 -5.68 -18.84
CA GLN A 258 2.37 -4.37 -18.94
C GLN A 258 3.34 -3.18 -18.83
N LEU A 259 4.65 -3.40 -18.68
CA LEU A 259 5.63 -2.32 -18.50
C LEU A 259 5.63 -1.32 -19.66
N ASP A 260 5.44 -1.81 -20.89
CA ASP A 260 5.41 -1.00 -22.10
C ASP A 260 4.29 0.06 -22.07
N VAL A 261 3.20 -0.17 -21.32
CA VAL A 261 2.11 0.80 -21.13
C VAL A 261 2.67 2.13 -20.61
N PHE A 262 3.57 2.07 -19.63
CA PHE A 262 4.14 3.24 -18.96
C PHE A 262 5.26 3.92 -19.74
N THR A 263 5.62 3.39 -20.91
CA THR A 263 6.61 3.99 -21.81
C THR A 263 5.98 4.62 -23.05
N ALA A 264 4.66 4.45 -23.24
CA ALA A 264 3.91 5.04 -24.35
C ALA A 264 3.84 6.58 -24.24
N ASP A 265 3.67 7.09 -23.01
CA ASP A 265 3.76 8.49 -22.63
C ASP A 265 4.77 8.65 -21.49
N GLU A 266 5.18 9.89 -21.17
CA GLU A 266 6.10 10.11 -20.04
C GLU A 266 5.47 9.77 -18.71
N PHE A 267 6.08 8.86 -17.95
CA PHE A 267 5.68 8.60 -16.57
C PHE A 267 6.12 9.75 -15.66
N THR A 268 5.18 10.65 -15.34
CA THR A 268 5.47 11.91 -14.63
C THR A 268 5.36 11.85 -13.11
N LYS A 269 5.07 10.68 -12.51
CA LYS A 269 5.06 10.46 -11.04
C LYS A 269 6.20 9.53 -10.59
N ASP A 270 6.40 9.37 -9.29
CA ASP A 270 7.30 8.33 -8.78
C ASP A 270 6.66 6.96 -8.95
N LEU A 271 7.49 5.92 -9.06
CA LEU A 271 7.07 4.55 -9.25
C LEU A 271 7.60 3.68 -8.11
N ALA A 272 6.71 3.10 -7.32
CA ALA A 272 6.99 1.91 -6.55
C ALA A 272 6.72 0.69 -7.43
N LEU A 273 7.77 -0.09 -7.68
CA LEU A 273 7.73 -1.25 -8.56
C LEU A 273 7.72 -2.52 -7.73
N GLY A 274 6.70 -3.35 -7.94
CA GLY A 274 6.68 -4.74 -7.51
C GLY A 274 7.82 -5.53 -8.18
N VAL A 275 8.82 -5.93 -7.38
CA VAL A 275 10.00 -6.67 -7.87
C VAL A 275 10.06 -8.13 -7.40
N VAL A 276 9.11 -8.53 -6.56
CA VAL A 276 8.90 -9.91 -6.10
C VAL A 276 7.41 -10.26 -6.17
N ASP A 277 7.10 -11.47 -6.61
CA ASP A 277 5.71 -11.94 -6.75
C ASP A 277 5.16 -12.36 -5.37
N ALA A 278 4.11 -11.67 -4.93
CA ALA A 278 3.42 -11.94 -3.66
C ALA A 278 2.50 -13.19 -3.70
N HIS A 279 2.26 -13.77 -4.88
CA HIS A 279 1.27 -14.83 -5.11
C HIS A 279 1.88 -16.24 -5.07
N VAL A 280 3.21 -16.34 -5.14
CA VAL A 280 3.91 -17.63 -5.15
C VAL A 280 4.89 -17.74 -3.99
N ALA A 281 5.00 -18.95 -3.44
CA ALA A 281 5.87 -19.23 -2.30
C ALA A 281 7.35 -19.44 -2.69
N GLU A 282 7.68 -19.36 -3.98
CA GLU A 282 9.06 -19.40 -4.46
C GLU A 282 9.76 -18.08 -4.13
N VAL A 283 10.95 -18.15 -3.54
CA VAL A 283 11.74 -16.97 -3.17
C VAL A 283 12.65 -16.61 -4.33
N GLU A 284 12.44 -15.43 -4.92
CA GLU A 284 13.25 -14.88 -5.99
C GLU A 284 14.69 -14.69 -5.51
N SER A 285 15.66 -14.99 -6.38
CA SER A 285 17.07 -14.77 -6.05
C SER A 285 17.41 -13.28 -6.11
N VAL A 286 18.42 -12.85 -5.34
CA VAL A 286 18.96 -11.48 -5.43
C VAL A 286 19.29 -11.08 -6.87
N ALA A 287 19.86 -11.99 -7.67
CA ALA A 287 20.19 -11.71 -9.06
C ALA A 287 18.96 -11.44 -9.94
N GLU A 288 17.87 -12.18 -9.70
CA GLU A 288 16.60 -11.98 -10.40
C GLU A 288 15.96 -10.65 -10.02
N ILE A 289 15.91 -10.34 -8.71
CA ILE A 289 15.36 -9.07 -8.23
C ILE A 289 16.17 -7.87 -8.76
N LYS A 290 17.49 -7.99 -8.92
CA LYS A 290 18.30 -6.92 -9.56
C LYS A 290 17.90 -6.66 -11.00
N GLU A 291 17.58 -7.71 -11.78
CA GLU A 291 17.09 -7.55 -13.14
C GLU A 291 15.69 -6.92 -13.15
N ASN A 292 14.83 -7.32 -12.20
CA ASN A 292 13.52 -6.72 -11.98
C ASN A 292 13.60 -5.21 -11.66
N ILE A 293 14.49 -4.80 -10.76
CA ILE A 293 14.73 -3.37 -10.45
C ILE A 293 15.15 -2.60 -11.71
N LYS A 294 16.00 -3.18 -12.56
CA LYS A 294 16.42 -2.55 -13.82
C LYS A 294 15.27 -2.33 -14.80
N ARG A 295 14.21 -3.15 -14.75
CA ARG A 295 12.97 -2.91 -15.51
C ARG A 295 12.32 -1.59 -15.11
N GLY A 296 12.33 -1.26 -13.82
CA GLY A 296 11.85 0.04 -13.34
C GLY A 296 12.60 1.22 -13.94
N PHE A 297 13.90 1.06 -14.23
CA PHE A 297 14.71 2.08 -14.89
C PHE A 297 14.36 2.30 -16.36
N GLU A 298 13.56 1.44 -16.98
CA GLU A 298 12.99 1.68 -18.31
C GLU A 298 11.86 2.73 -18.23
N VAL A 299 11.19 2.86 -17.08
CA VAL A 299 10.02 3.73 -16.87
C VAL A 299 10.36 5.02 -16.13
N VAL A 300 11.21 4.97 -15.10
CA VAL A 300 11.59 6.15 -14.31
C VAL A 300 13.10 6.18 -14.01
N PRO A 301 13.72 7.35 -13.81
CA PRO A 301 15.11 7.41 -13.34
C PRO A 301 15.25 6.87 -11.91
N PRO A 302 16.45 6.45 -11.46
CA PRO A 302 16.65 5.83 -10.14
C PRO A 302 16.14 6.65 -8.96
N GLN A 303 16.21 7.98 -9.03
CA GLN A 303 15.76 8.87 -7.95
C GLN A 303 14.25 8.81 -7.70
N ARG A 304 13.49 8.23 -8.63
CA ARG A 304 12.03 8.14 -8.61
C ARG A 304 11.51 6.70 -8.49
N LEU A 305 12.41 5.73 -8.31
CA LEU A 305 12.05 4.31 -8.18
C LEU A 305 12.08 3.88 -6.71
N THR A 306 10.93 3.50 -6.16
CA THR A 306 10.80 2.68 -4.94
C THR A 306 10.78 1.20 -5.30
N VAL A 307 11.37 0.38 -4.45
CA VAL A 307 11.41 -1.06 -4.58
C VAL A 307 10.46 -1.66 -3.55
N SER A 308 9.40 -2.31 -4.02
CA SER A 308 8.34 -2.93 -3.22
C SER A 308 8.08 -4.38 -3.69
N PRO A 309 7.41 -5.23 -2.89
CA PRO A 309 6.74 -6.41 -3.41
C PRO A 309 5.54 -6.02 -4.26
N ASP A 310 5.07 -6.96 -5.10
CA ASP A 310 3.88 -6.79 -5.95
C ASP A 310 2.61 -6.37 -5.20
N CYS A 311 2.40 -6.94 -4.01
CA CYS A 311 1.21 -6.73 -3.20
C CYS A 311 1.57 -6.99 -1.72
N GLY A 312 0.58 -6.87 -0.82
CA GLY A 312 0.68 -7.37 0.55
C GLY A 312 1.04 -8.86 0.59
N LEU A 313 1.92 -9.23 1.52
CA LEU A 313 2.48 -10.58 1.60
C LEU A 313 1.65 -11.52 2.49
N LYS A 314 0.47 -11.09 2.96
CA LYS A 314 -0.36 -11.80 3.96
C LYS A 314 -0.68 -13.26 3.64
N LEU A 315 -0.73 -13.62 2.36
CA LEU A 315 -1.07 -14.97 1.89
C LEU A 315 0.13 -15.93 1.85
N LEU A 316 1.36 -15.44 2.03
CA LEU A 316 2.56 -16.27 2.01
C LEU A 316 2.86 -16.90 3.38
N PRO A 317 3.62 -18.00 3.43
CA PRO A 317 4.28 -18.42 4.66
C PRO A 317 5.24 -17.31 5.14
N ARG A 318 5.21 -17.00 6.44
CA ARG A 318 6.04 -15.92 7.02
C ARG A 318 7.54 -16.04 6.72
N GLU A 319 8.09 -17.26 6.80
CA GLU A 319 9.51 -17.52 6.47
C GLU A 319 9.84 -17.16 5.01
N VAL A 320 8.89 -17.38 4.10
CA VAL A 320 9.02 -17.03 2.67
C VAL A 320 8.92 -15.52 2.49
N ALA A 321 7.93 -14.88 3.13
CA ALA A 321 7.78 -13.42 3.10
C ALA A 321 9.05 -12.72 3.60
N TYR A 322 9.62 -13.17 4.72
CA TYR A 322 10.87 -12.61 5.25
C TYR A 322 12.04 -12.80 4.28
N ALA A 323 12.21 -14.02 3.74
CA ALA A 323 13.28 -14.31 2.79
C ALA A 323 13.19 -13.48 1.50
N LYS A 324 11.98 -13.26 0.98
CA LYS A 324 11.75 -12.35 -0.16
C LYS A 324 12.19 -10.92 0.17
N MET A 325 11.83 -10.40 1.35
CA MET A 325 12.20 -9.05 1.77
C MET A 325 13.70 -8.89 2.00
N GLU A 326 14.36 -9.88 2.61
CA GLU A 326 15.81 -9.88 2.80
C GLU A 326 16.55 -9.85 1.45
N ASN A 327 16.12 -10.69 0.48
CA ASN A 327 16.69 -10.68 -0.86
C ASN A 327 16.40 -9.37 -1.61
N MET A 328 15.20 -8.80 -1.45
CA MET A 328 14.79 -7.55 -2.09
C MET A 328 15.63 -6.37 -1.63
N VAL A 329 15.81 -6.22 -0.32
CA VAL A 329 16.68 -5.18 0.24
C VAL A 329 18.12 -5.39 -0.19
N GLN A 330 18.64 -6.62 -0.14
CA GLN A 330 20.00 -6.90 -0.61
C GLN A 330 20.17 -6.50 -2.10
N ALA A 331 19.21 -6.86 -2.96
CA ALA A 331 19.23 -6.50 -4.37
C ALA A 331 19.24 -4.98 -4.58
N ALA A 332 18.40 -4.23 -3.86
CA ALA A 332 18.37 -2.77 -3.93
C ALA A 332 19.72 -2.15 -3.55
N ARG A 333 20.33 -2.61 -2.45
CA ARG A 333 21.66 -2.14 -1.99
C ARG A 333 22.77 -2.46 -2.98
N GLU A 334 22.72 -3.62 -3.62
CA GLU A 334 23.67 -3.98 -4.69
C GLU A 334 23.48 -3.12 -5.94
N VAL A 335 22.24 -2.82 -6.33
CA VAL A 335 21.93 -1.93 -7.47
C VAL A 335 22.41 -0.51 -7.20
N GLU A 336 22.20 0.05 -6.01
CA GLU A 336 22.70 1.37 -5.65
C GLU A 336 24.24 1.46 -5.80
N ALA A 337 24.97 0.46 -5.30
CA ALA A 337 26.42 0.41 -5.42
C ALA A 337 26.89 0.24 -6.88
N GLU A 338 26.11 -0.45 -7.71
CA GLU A 338 26.37 -0.61 -9.14
C GLU A 338 26.09 0.67 -9.94
N LEU A 339 25.05 1.43 -9.57
CA LEU A 339 24.75 2.75 -10.11
C LEU A 339 25.90 3.73 -9.82
N ASP A 340 26.34 3.82 -8.57
CA ASP A 340 27.46 4.69 -8.16
C ASP A 340 28.78 4.31 -8.87
N ALA A 341 28.97 3.03 -9.14
CA ALA A 341 30.12 2.52 -9.89
C ALA A 341 30.00 2.70 -11.42
N GLY A 342 28.88 3.24 -11.92
CA GLY A 342 28.60 3.41 -13.35
C GLY A 342 28.49 2.09 -14.12
N LYS A 343 28.03 1.02 -13.46
CA LYS A 343 27.91 -0.33 -14.06
C LYS A 343 26.53 -0.61 -14.64
N ILE A 344 25.54 0.17 -14.27
CA ILE A 344 24.16 0.06 -14.77
C ILE A 344 23.94 1.22 -15.75
N ASP A 345 23.50 0.87 -16.96
CA ASP A 345 22.98 1.83 -17.92
C ASP A 345 21.51 2.07 -17.59
N VAL A 346 21.17 3.31 -17.23
CA VAL A 346 19.79 3.69 -16.89
C VAL A 346 19.05 3.87 -18.21
N GLY A 347 18.22 2.88 -18.55
CA GLY A 347 17.47 2.82 -19.82
C GLY A 347 16.36 3.87 -19.96
N TYR A 348 16.19 4.76 -18.99
CA TYR A 348 15.15 5.78 -18.99
C TYR A 348 15.41 6.78 -20.12
N ALA A 349 14.58 6.71 -21.16
CA ALA A 349 14.74 7.56 -22.32
C ALA A 349 14.33 9.02 -22.05
N GLY A 350 13.41 9.27 -21.10
CA GLY A 350 12.65 10.51 -21.00
C GLY A 350 11.90 10.82 -22.30
N THR A 351 10.90 11.69 -22.30
CA THR A 351 10.44 12.20 -23.60
C THR A 351 11.57 13.02 -24.23
N GLN A 352 12.04 12.62 -25.41
CA GLN A 352 12.72 13.57 -26.29
C GLN A 352 11.72 14.70 -26.53
N ALA A 353 12.02 15.91 -26.04
CA ALA A 353 11.27 17.10 -26.38
C ALA A 353 11.01 17.08 -27.91
N PRO A 354 9.77 17.33 -28.38
CA PRO A 354 9.52 17.37 -29.82
C PRO A 354 10.49 18.39 -30.41
N ALA A 355 11.25 17.96 -31.42
CA ALA A 355 12.11 18.87 -32.16
C ALA A 355 11.22 19.99 -32.70
N ASP A 356 11.43 21.21 -32.20
CA ASP A 356 10.83 22.42 -32.73
C ASP A 356 11.14 22.48 -34.25
N ASP A 357 10.11 22.31 -35.08
CA ASP A 357 10.12 22.57 -36.53
C ASP A 357 9.16 23.71 -36.87
#